data_AF-A0A846AUV7-F1
#
_entry.id   AF-A0A846AUV7-F1
#
_cell.length_a   1.000
_cell.length_b   1.000
_cell.length_c   1.000
_cell.angle_alpha   90.00
_cell.angle_beta   90.00
_cell.angle_gamma   90.00
#
_symmetry.space_group_name_H-M   'P 1'
#
loop_
_entity.id
_entity.type
_entity.pdbx_description
1 polymer ?
#
loop_
_entity_poly.entity_id
_entity_poly.type
_entity_poly.pdbx_seq_one_letter_code
_entity_poly.pdbx_strand_id
1 'polypeptide(L)'
;MSFQTWSHRWKAIASLPATSILLTGCLLSPVEAQLPLLLDLNQQTQSLLNSNSEDKIVSGCIWLNGRCIFQIAAQKSLLPGRKQEIQQNLNNISR
;
A
#
# COMPACT_ATOMS: atom_id res chain seq x y z
N MET A 1 -88.06 -5.82 9.24
CA MET A 1 -87.75 -4.38 9.33
C MET A 1 -86.79 -4.16 10.50
N SER A 2 -85.48 -4.14 10.23
CA SER A 2 -84.43 -3.38 10.93
C SER A 2 -83.06 -3.99 10.57
N PHE A 3 -82.28 -3.22 9.81
CA PHE A 3 -80.91 -3.52 9.42
C PHE A 3 -79.98 -3.32 10.62
N GLN A 4 -79.28 -4.37 11.03
CA GLN A 4 -78.35 -4.34 12.16
C GLN A 4 -76.93 -4.01 11.69
N THR A 5 -76.60 -2.73 11.89
CA THR A 5 -75.28 -2.19 12.25
C THR A 5 -74.08 -2.48 11.34
N TRP A 6 -73.85 -1.49 10.48
CA TRP A 6 -72.60 -1.09 9.84
C TRP A 6 -71.54 -0.77 10.92
N SER A 7 -70.43 -1.52 10.99
CA SER A 7 -69.23 -1.08 11.74
C SER A 7 -67.93 -1.65 11.17
N HIS A 8 -67.13 -0.71 10.65
CA HIS A 8 -65.69 -0.60 10.88
C HIS A 8 -64.84 -1.87 10.90
N ARG A 9 -64.34 -2.32 9.74
CA ARG A 9 -63.05 -3.06 9.67
C ARG A 9 -62.25 -2.74 8.41
N TRP A 10 -61.74 -1.52 8.30
CA TRP A 10 -60.60 -1.21 7.43
C TRP A 10 -59.31 -1.67 8.13
N LYS A 11 -58.93 -2.93 7.94
CA LYS A 11 -57.59 -3.49 8.24
C LYS A 11 -57.44 -4.69 7.28
N ALA A 12 -56.61 -4.67 6.26
CA ALA A 12 -55.17 -4.63 6.38
C ALA A 12 -54.54 -4.08 5.09
N ILE A 13 -53.78 -3.02 5.24
CA ILE A 13 -52.86 -2.52 4.23
C ILE A 13 -51.81 -3.62 4.01
N ALA A 14 -51.62 -4.00 2.75
CA ALA A 14 -50.62 -4.96 2.31
C ALA A 14 -49.23 -4.55 2.85
N SER A 15 -48.71 -5.30 3.81
CA SER A 15 -47.41 -5.06 4.43
C SER A 15 -46.45 -6.16 4.00
N LEU A 16 -45.73 -5.96 2.90
CA LEU A 16 -44.35 -6.42 2.73
C LEU A 16 -43.66 -5.50 1.70
N PRO A 17 -42.47 -4.99 2.02
CA PRO A 17 -41.34 -5.52 1.27
C PRO A 17 -40.28 -6.10 2.20
N ALA A 18 -39.82 -7.29 1.81
CA ALA A 18 -38.68 -7.98 2.39
C ALA A 18 -37.44 -7.08 2.33
N THR A 19 -37.00 -6.59 3.49
CA THR A 19 -35.76 -5.83 3.60
C THR A 19 -34.59 -6.79 3.39
N SER A 20 -33.99 -6.76 2.21
CA SER A 20 -32.75 -7.48 1.88
C SER A 20 -31.62 -7.02 2.80
N ILE A 21 -31.07 -7.93 3.60
CA ILE A 21 -29.84 -7.67 4.37
C ILE A 21 -28.69 -7.59 3.35
N LEU A 22 -28.20 -6.38 3.08
CA LEU A 22 -26.96 -6.18 2.33
C LEU A 22 -25.82 -6.67 3.23
N LEU A 23 -25.12 -7.73 2.83
CA LEU A 23 -23.84 -8.10 3.42
C LEU A 23 -22.83 -6.98 3.09
N THR A 24 -22.65 -6.08 4.05
CA THR A 24 -21.57 -5.09 4.03
C THR A 24 -20.25 -5.86 4.09
N GLY A 25 -19.59 -6.01 2.96
CA GLY A 25 -18.23 -6.55 2.89
C GLY A 25 -17.31 -5.66 3.72
N CYS A 26 -16.96 -6.13 4.92
CA CYS A 26 -16.02 -5.46 5.79
C CYS A 26 -14.65 -5.38 5.09
N LEU A 27 -14.41 -4.22 4.47
CA LEU A 27 -13.17 -3.47 4.54
C LEU A 27 -11.89 -4.32 4.44
N LEU A 28 -11.59 -4.80 3.24
CA LEU A 28 -10.19 -4.92 2.85
C LEU A 28 -9.66 -3.50 2.63
N SER A 29 -9.44 -2.75 3.71
CA SER A 29 -8.59 -1.57 3.64
C SER A 29 -7.23 -2.09 3.21
N PRO A 30 -6.69 -1.68 2.05
CA PRO A 30 -5.29 -1.86 1.83
C PRO A 30 -4.62 -1.07 2.94
N VAL A 31 -3.95 -1.76 3.87
CA VAL A 31 -2.93 -1.11 4.67
C VAL A 31 -1.89 -0.71 3.63
N GLU A 32 -2.01 0.51 3.12
CA GLU A 32 -0.86 1.18 2.51
C GLU A 32 0.11 1.31 3.67
N ALA A 33 1.03 0.34 3.77
CA ALA A 33 2.24 0.55 4.53
C ALA A 33 2.76 1.90 4.04
N GLN A 34 2.78 2.89 4.93
CA GLN A 34 3.30 4.21 4.65
C GLN A 34 4.77 4.01 4.28
N LEU A 35 5.02 3.67 3.02
CA LEU A 35 6.34 3.53 2.46
C LEU A 35 6.85 4.96 2.49
N PRO A 36 7.90 5.26 3.28
CA PRO A 36 8.48 6.59 3.26
C PRO A 36 8.79 6.86 1.80
N LEU A 37 8.25 7.97 1.29
CA LEU A 37 8.46 8.45 -0.07
C LEU A 37 9.95 8.26 -0.37
N LEU A 38 10.28 7.27 -1.21
CA LEU A 38 11.67 6.98 -1.54
C LEU A 38 12.17 8.18 -2.30
N LEU A 39 12.89 9.06 -1.60
CA LEU A 39 13.54 10.23 -2.20
C LEU A 39 14.23 9.76 -3.46
N ASP A 40 13.80 10.31 -4.59
CA ASP A 40 14.35 9.99 -5.89
C ASP A 40 15.75 10.62 -5.96
N LEU A 41 16.73 9.90 -5.40
CA LEU A 41 18.14 10.30 -5.29
C LEU A 41 18.77 10.61 -6.67
N ASN A 42 18.07 10.31 -7.77
CA ASN A 42 18.54 10.54 -9.12
C ASN A 42 18.51 12.02 -9.56
N GLN A 43 17.74 12.89 -8.91
CA GLN A 43 17.53 14.26 -9.43
C GLN A 43 18.65 15.25 -9.08
N GLN A 44 19.46 15.00 -8.03
CA GLN A 44 20.47 15.97 -7.58
C GLN A 44 21.91 15.70 -8.06
N THR A 45 22.21 14.58 -8.71
CA THR A 45 23.61 14.19 -8.98
C THR A 45 24.09 14.50 -10.41
N GLN A 46 23.25 15.07 -11.29
CA GLN A 46 23.62 15.29 -12.70
C GLN A 46 24.56 16.49 -12.93
N SER A 47 24.89 17.30 -11.92
CA SER A 47 25.65 18.55 -12.10
C SER A 47 27.18 18.44 -12.00
N LEU A 48 27.77 17.28 -11.71
CA LEU A 48 29.24 17.13 -11.55
C LEU A 48 29.82 16.14 -12.56
N LEU A 49 29.62 16.43 -13.84
CA LEU A 49 30.30 15.75 -14.94
C LEU A 49 31.70 16.33 -15.11
N ASN A 50 32.71 15.77 -14.43
CA ASN A 50 34.05 15.46 -14.97
C ASN A 50 34.98 14.92 -13.86
N SER A 51 34.91 13.63 -13.56
CA SER A 51 35.96 12.91 -12.85
C SER A 51 35.71 11.41 -12.96
N ASN A 52 36.79 10.64 -13.17
CA ASN A 52 36.92 9.19 -13.33
C ASN A 52 35.66 8.32 -13.10
N SER A 53 35.45 7.33 -13.99
CA SER A 53 34.33 6.37 -13.88
C SER A 53 34.24 5.64 -12.53
N GLU A 54 35.32 5.58 -11.74
CA GLU A 54 35.31 5.01 -10.39
C GLU A 54 34.72 5.96 -9.34
N ASP A 55 34.97 7.26 -9.46
CA ASP A 55 34.48 8.31 -8.55
C ASP A 55 33.00 8.66 -8.79
N LYS A 56 32.43 8.15 -9.89
CA LYS A 56 31.02 8.36 -10.21
C LYS A 56 30.14 7.79 -9.09
N ILE A 57 29.32 8.67 -8.51
CA ILE A 57 28.24 8.28 -7.61
C ILE A 57 27.14 7.60 -8.43
N VAL A 58 26.79 6.38 -8.04
CA VAL A 58 25.73 5.56 -8.62
C VAL A 58 24.81 5.06 -7.53
N SER A 59 23.55 4.79 -7.87
CA SER A 59 22.58 4.20 -6.94
C SER A 59 22.40 2.70 -7.15
N GLY A 60 22.00 2.01 -6.09
CA GLY A 60 21.66 0.58 -6.14
C GLY A 60 20.57 0.22 -5.15
N CYS A 61 19.67 -0.66 -5.57
CA CYS A 61 18.58 -1.18 -4.74
C CYS A 61 19.06 -2.19 -3.71
N ILE A 62 18.51 -2.07 -2.49
CA ILE A 62 18.54 -3.07 -1.44
C ILE A 62 17.24 -3.86 -1.48
N TRP A 63 17.34 -5.18 -1.47
CA TRP A 63 16.21 -6.07 -1.74
C TRP A 63 15.76 -6.80 -0.47
N LEU A 64 14.46 -6.96 -0.30
CA LEU A 64 13.87 -7.82 0.72
C LEU A 64 12.72 -8.59 0.08
N ASN A 65 12.78 -9.92 0.11
CA ASN A 65 11.77 -10.81 -0.49
C ASN A 65 11.43 -10.45 -1.95
N GLY A 66 12.44 -10.12 -2.75
CA GLY A 66 12.28 -9.75 -4.16
C GLY A 66 11.73 -8.34 -4.42
N ARG A 67 11.52 -7.52 -3.39
CA ARG A 67 11.14 -6.10 -3.54
C ARG A 67 12.29 -5.17 -3.15
N CYS A 68 12.52 -4.12 -3.93
CA CYS A 68 13.45 -3.06 -3.55
C CYS A 68 12.81 -2.21 -2.44
N ILE A 69 13.43 -2.17 -1.26
CA ILE A 69 12.90 -1.47 -0.09
C ILE A 69 13.48 -0.07 0.08
N PHE A 70 14.70 0.17 -0.39
CA PHE A 70 15.32 1.49 -0.51
C PHE A 70 16.53 1.45 -1.46
N GLN A 71 16.93 2.62 -1.97
CA GLN A 71 18.14 2.78 -2.78
C GLN A 71 19.26 3.38 -1.93
N ILE A 72 20.49 2.94 -2.18
CA ILE A 72 21.69 3.56 -1.61
C ILE A 72 22.51 4.17 -2.74
N ALA A 73 23.08 5.35 -2.49
CA ALA A 73 24.04 5.99 -3.39
C ALA A 73 25.46 5.86 -2.82
N ALA A 74 26.41 5.47 -3.67
CA ALA A 74 27.83 5.37 -3.32
C ALA A 74 28.69 5.51 -4.58
N GLN A 75 30.00 5.67 -4.39
CA GLN A 75 30.95 5.51 -5.50
C GLN A 75 30.81 4.13 -6.12
N LYS A 76 30.97 4.04 -7.43
CA LYS A 76 30.79 2.79 -8.20
C LYS A 76 31.64 1.63 -7.67
N SER A 77 32.87 1.92 -7.23
CA SER A 77 33.78 0.93 -6.64
C SER A 77 33.30 0.39 -5.29
N LEU A 78 32.64 1.23 -4.48
CA LEU A 78 32.19 0.91 -3.12
C LEU A 78 30.78 0.34 -3.06
N LEU A 79 29.94 0.63 -4.07
CA LEU A 79 28.52 0.25 -4.09
C LEU A 79 28.31 -1.27 -3.89
N PRO A 80 29.02 -2.19 -4.56
CA PRO A 80 28.79 -3.63 -4.40
C PRO A 80 29.03 -4.12 -2.97
N GLY A 81 30.14 -3.70 -2.36
CA GLY A 81 30.49 -4.06 -0.98
C GLY A 81 29.48 -3.54 0.04
N ARG A 82 29.10 -2.25 -0.08
CA ARG A 82 28.09 -1.65 0.79
C ARG A 82 26.73 -2.31 0.65
N LYS A 83 26.32 -2.65 -0.58
CA LYS A 83 25.07 -3.40 -0.82
C LYS A 83 25.10 -4.77 -0.14
N GLN A 84 26.21 -5.49 -0.27
CA GLN A 84 26.36 -6.82 0.33
C GLN A 84 26.29 -6.75 1.86
N GLU A 85 27.01 -5.82 2.49
CA GLU A 85 26.99 -5.63 3.94
C GLU A 85 25.57 -5.34 4.46
N ILE A 86 24.86 -4.40 3.83
CA ILE A 86 23.48 -4.07 4.20
C ILE A 86 22.57 -5.29 4.00
N GLN A 87 22.73 -6.02 2.89
CA GLN A 87 21.93 -7.21 2.62
C GLN A 87 22.16 -8.31 3.68
N GLN A 88 23.40 -8.51 4.12
CA GLN A 88 23.74 -9.44 5.20
C GLN A 88 23.11 -9.01 6.52
N ASN A 89 23.22 -7.73 6.88
CA ASN A 89 22.62 -7.21 8.11
C ASN A 89 21.09 -7.34 8.12
N LEU A 90 20.43 -7.03 7.00
CA LEU A 90 18.99 -7.22 6.85
C LEU A 90 18.59 -8.70 6.95
N ASN A 91 19.35 -9.60 6.33
CA ASN A 91 19.10 -11.03 6.41
C ASN A 91 19.27 -11.55 7.84
N ASN A 92 20.20 -10.99 8.63
CA ASN A 92 20.39 -11.37 10.03
C ASN A 92 19.24 -10.92 10.93
N ILE A 93 18.64 -9.75 10.66
CA ILE A 93 17.51 -9.21 11.44
C ILE A 93 16.19 -9.90 11.07
N SER A 94 16.06 -10.38 9.83
CA SER A 94 14.85 -11.07 9.36
C SER A 94 14.77 -12.55 9.80
N ARG A 95 15.76 -13.07 10.52
CA ARG A 95 15.76 -14.40 11.11
C ARG A 95 15.25 -14.35 12.54
#